data_AF-A0A972Y9Z3-F1
#
_entry.id   AF-A0A972Y9Z3-F1
#
_cell.length_a   1.000
_cell.length_b   1.000
_cell.length_c   1.000
_cell.angle_alpha   90.00
_cell.angle_beta   90.00
_cell.angle_gamma   90.00
#
_symmetry.space_group_name_H-M   'P 1'
#
loop_
_entity.id
_entity.type
_entity.pdbx_description
1 polymer ?
#
loop_
_entity_poly.entity_id
_entity_poly.type
_entity_poly.pdbx_seq_one_letter_code
_entity_poly.pdbx_strand_id
1 'polypeptide(L)'
;MSGLIEQYGALTGWLLVLGQIGLFTLVLSLSIAFLLLLDRKVWAAVMMRKGPNVVGPFGLMQSFADFGKFLLKEIIIPAGANKTVFLIAPILTLTLAFAAWAAIPVAPGWVISDINVGILYLFA
;
A
#
# COMPACT_ATOMS: atom_id res chain seq x y z
N MET A 1 -6.51 0.00 -19.85
CA MET A 1 -7.68 -0.63 -19.21
C MET A 1 -9.01 -0.44 -19.97
N SER A 2 -9.16 0.58 -20.83
CA SER A 2 -10.35 0.77 -21.67
C SER A 2 -10.63 -0.39 -22.64
N GLY A 3 -9.59 -1.00 -23.20
CA GLY A 3 -9.72 -2.14 -24.13
C GLY A 3 -10.36 -3.39 -23.52
N LEU A 4 -10.30 -3.58 -22.19
CA LEU A 4 -10.97 -4.71 -21.52
C LEU A 4 -12.47 -4.50 -21.39
N ILE A 5 -12.91 -3.25 -21.23
CA ILE A 5 -14.34 -2.89 -21.14
C ILE A 5 -15.00 -3.01 -22.52
N GLU A 6 -14.30 -2.59 -23.56
CA GLU A 6 -14.77 -2.73 -24.95
C GLU A 6 -14.82 -4.19 -25.42
N GLN A 7 -13.88 -5.03 -24.98
CA GLN A 7 -13.79 -6.43 -25.45
C GLN A 7 -14.74 -7.39 -24.72
N TYR A 8 -14.99 -7.21 -23.42
CA TYR A 8 -15.77 -8.16 -22.61
C TYR A 8 -17.17 -7.67 -22.24
N GLY A 9 -17.48 -6.37 -22.48
CA GLY A 9 -18.72 -5.72 -22.07
C GLY A 9 -18.59 -5.02 -20.71
N ALA A 10 -19.55 -4.14 -20.38
CA ALA A 10 -19.44 -3.25 -19.22
C ALA A 10 -19.25 -4.00 -17.89
N LEU A 11 -20.09 -4.98 -17.59
CA LEU A 11 -20.08 -5.64 -16.27
C LEU A 11 -18.81 -6.46 -16.01
N THR A 12 -18.40 -7.29 -16.97
CA THR A 12 -17.20 -8.14 -16.88
C THR A 12 -15.92 -7.31 -16.99
N GLY A 13 -15.90 -6.28 -17.85
CA GLY A 13 -14.78 -5.35 -17.98
C GLY A 13 -14.49 -4.59 -16.69
N TRP A 14 -15.51 -4.05 -16.03
CA TRP A 14 -15.34 -3.35 -14.74
C TRP A 14 -14.84 -4.29 -13.64
N LEU A 15 -15.34 -5.53 -13.57
CA LEU A 15 -14.86 -6.51 -12.59
C LEU A 15 -13.39 -6.87 -12.79
N LEU A 16 -12.95 -7.04 -14.03
CA LEU A 16 -11.54 -7.31 -14.35
C LEU A 16 -10.63 -6.13 -13.98
N VAL A 17 -11.07 -4.91 -14.26
CA VAL A 17 -10.34 -3.69 -13.89
C VAL A 17 -10.19 -3.57 -12.38
N LEU A 18 -11.27 -3.75 -11.62
CA LEU A 18 -11.24 -3.74 -10.16
C LEU A 18 -10.37 -4.87 -9.60
N GLY A 19 -10.44 -6.06 -10.20
CA GLY A 19 -9.58 -7.19 -9.83
C GLY A 19 -8.09 -6.90 -10.05
N GLN A 20 -7.72 -6.25 -11.15
CA GLN A 20 -6.34 -5.85 -11.44
C GLN A 20 -5.83 -4.81 -10.43
N ILE A 21 -6.62 -3.76 -10.15
CA ILE A 21 -6.26 -2.73 -9.16
C ILE A 21 -6.12 -3.34 -7.76
N GLY A 22 -7.07 -4.19 -7.37
CA GLY A 22 -7.05 -4.88 -6.09
C GLY A 22 -5.81 -5.77 -5.94
N LEU A 23 -5.48 -6.55 -6.97
CA LEU A 23 -4.28 -7.40 -6.97
C LEU A 23 -3.00 -6.57 -6.88
N PHE A 24 -2.89 -5.49 -7.66
CA PHE A 24 -1.74 -4.59 -7.61
C PHE A 24 -1.56 -3.99 -6.20
N THR A 25 -2.64 -3.51 -5.60
CA THR A 25 -2.63 -2.92 -4.25
C THR A 25 -2.22 -3.93 -3.19
N LEU A 26 -2.67 -5.19 -3.32
CA LEU A 26 -2.29 -6.28 -2.43
C LEU A 26 -0.79 -6.59 -2.51
N VAL A 27 -0.25 -6.69 -3.73
CA VAL A 27 1.19 -6.92 -3.94
C VAL A 27 2.00 -5.78 -3.36
N LEU A 28 1.61 -4.52 -3.63
CA LEU A 28 2.28 -3.34 -3.08
C LEU A 28 2.28 -3.35 -1.54
N SER A 29 1.14 -3.69 -0.92
CA SER A 29 1.01 -3.77 0.54
C SER A 29 1.89 -4.86 1.14
N LEU A 30 1.96 -6.04 0.50
CA LEU A 30 2.85 -7.13 0.91
C LEU A 30 4.33 -6.75 0.75
N SER A 31 4.70 -6.07 -0.35
CA SER A 31 6.05 -5.56 -0.55
C SER A 31 6.46 -4.62 0.57
N ILE A 32 5.59 -3.69 0.96
CA ILE A 32 5.84 -2.77 2.10
C ILE A 32 6.01 -3.56 3.40
N ALA A 33 5.16 -4.56 3.65
CA ALA A 33 5.26 -5.38 4.86
C ALA A 33 6.62 -6.10 4.99
N PHE A 34 7.18 -6.60 3.89
CA PHE A 34 8.52 -7.21 3.89
C PHE A 34 9.65 -6.18 3.88
N LEU A 35 9.47 -5.03 3.23
CA LEU A 35 10.43 -3.92 3.30
C LEU A 35 10.64 -3.45 4.74
N LEU A 36 9.58 -3.35 5.55
CA LEU A 36 9.70 -3.00 6.97
C LEU A 36 10.51 -4.03 7.77
N LEU A 37 10.34 -5.33 7.48
CA LEU A 37 11.14 -6.39 8.10
C LEU A 37 12.61 -6.30 7.68
N LEU A 38 12.86 -6.05 6.38
CA LEU A 38 14.19 -5.88 5.84
C LEU A 38 14.88 -4.69 6.50
N ASP A 39 14.21 -3.55 6.61
CA ASP A 39 14.75 -2.33 7.20
C ASP A 39 15.23 -2.59 8.64
N ARG A 40 14.39 -3.27 9.46
CA ARG A 40 14.76 -3.67 10.82
C ARG A 40 16.00 -4.59 10.86
N LYS A 41 16.14 -5.50 9.89
CA LYS A 41 17.29 -6.40 9.81
C LYS A 41 18.55 -5.67 9.38
N VAL A 42 18.45 -4.78 8.40
CA VAL A 42 19.57 -3.97 7.90
C VAL A 42 20.11 -3.08 9.02
N TRP A 43 19.25 -2.34 9.72
CA TRP A 43 19.68 -1.49 10.83
C TRP A 43 20.26 -2.28 12.01
N ALA A 44 19.73 -3.47 12.29
CA ALA A 44 20.31 -4.36 13.30
C ALA A 44 21.72 -4.81 12.89
N ALA A 45 21.91 -5.19 11.62
CA ALA A 45 23.22 -5.58 11.09
C ALA A 45 24.25 -4.44 11.15
N VAL A 46 23.85 -3.21 10.81
CA VAL A 46 24.70 -2.00 10.93
C VAL A 46 25.18 -1.81 12.38
N MET A 47 24.30 -2.06 13.36
CA MET A 47 24.61 -1.94 14.79
C MET A 47 25.26 -3.19 15.40
N MET A 48 25.68 -4.17 14.58
CA MET A 48 26.24 -5.45 15.03
C MET A 48 25.35 -6.21 16.05
N ARG A 49 24.03 -6.12 15.89
CA ARG A 49 23.07 -6.90 16.67
C ARG A 49 22.17 -7.73 15.76
N LYS A 50 21.59 -8.80 16.30
CA LYS A 50 20.64 -9.62 15.54
C LYS A 50 19.31 -8.87 15.41
N GLY A 51 18.80 -8.78 14.18
CA GLY A 51 17.45 -8.28 13.91
C GLY A 51 16.37 -9.27 14.35
N PRO A 52 15.10 -9.01 14.02
CA PRO A 52 13.98 -9.88 14.40
C PRO A 52 14.20 -11.33 13.93
N ASN A 53 14.23 -12.29 14.88
CA ASN A 53 14.49 -13.71 14.62
C ASN A 53 13.57 -14.68 15.39
N VAL A 54 12.54 -14.16 16.07
CA VAL A 54 11.71 -14.96 17.00
C VAL A 54 10.36 -15.34 16.38
N VAL A 55 9.72 -14.43 15.64
CA VAL A 55 8.36 -14.65 15.10
C VAL A 55 8.45 -15.36 13.74
N GLY A 56 8.47 -16.70 13.79
CA GLY A 56 8.57 -17.59 12.63
C GLY A 56 10.01 -17.79 12.12
N PRO A 57 10.22 -18.64 11.08
CA PRO A 57 11.54 -18.83 10.48
C PRO A 57 12.11 -17.50 9.98
N PHE A 58 13.31 -17.14 10.43
CA PHE A 58 13.97 -15.87 10.13
C PHE A 58 13.15 -14.60 10.45
N GLY A 59 12.13 -14.67 11.31
CA GLY A 59 11.28 -13.51 11.62
C GLY A 59 10.28 -13.12 10.50
N LEU A 60 10.03 -13.98 9.51
CA LEU A 60 9.13 -13.67 8.38
C LEU A 60 7.69 -13.38 8.80
N MET A 61 7.24 -14.01 9.90
CA MET A 61 5.88 -13.80 10.41
C MET A 61 5.74 -12.51 11.23
N GLN A 62 6.83 -11.78 11.47
CA GLN A 62 6.82 -10.54 12.26
C GLN A 62 5.88 -9.48 11.65
N SER A 63 5.88 -9.30 10.34
CA SER A 63 5.04 -8.29 9.69
C SER A 63 3.54 -8.58 9.84
N PHE A 64 3.16 -9.87 9.86
CA PHE A 64 1.79 -10.29 10.15
C PHE A 64 1.42 -10.10 11.62
N ALA A 65 2.36 -10.37 12.54
CA ALA A 65 2.15 -10.11 13.97
C ALA A 65 1.98 -8.60 14.26
N ASP A 66 2.73 -7.75 13.58
CA ASP A 66 2.58 -6.29 13.69
C ASP A 66 1.23 -5.81 13.17
N PHE A 67 0.73 -6.39 12.07
CA PHE A 67 -0.61 -6.11 11.58
C PHE A 67 -1.69 -6.54 12.58
N GLY A 68 -1.58 -7.76 13.13
CA GLY A 68 -2.49 -8.24 14.17
C GLY A 68 -2.50 -7.35 15.41
N LYS A 69 -1.35 -6.83 15.82
CA LYS A 69 -1.24 -5.84 16.90
C LYS A 69 -2.04 -4.57 16.61
N PHE A 70 -2.03 -4.07 15.38
CA PHE A 70 -2.80 -2.87 15.03
C PHE A 70 -4.31 -3.09 15.06
N LEU A 71 -4.79 -4.29 14.69
CA LEU A 71 -6.21 -4.63 14.78
C LEU A 71 -6.73 -4.66 16.22
N LEU A 72 -5.88 -5.09 17.15
CA LEU A 72 -6.20 -5.15 18.57
C LEU A 72 -5.99 -3.82 19.29
N LYS A 73 -5.45 -2.81 18.60
CA LYS A 73 -5.08 -1.55 19.25
C LYS A 73 -6.31 -0.67 19.42
N GLU A 74 -6.54 -0.23 20.65
CA GLU A 74 -7.60 0.73 20.98
C GLU A 74 -7.38 2.06 20.27
N ILE A 75 -8.46 2.60 19.70
CA ILE A 75 -8.48 3.90 19.02
C ILE A 75 -8.65 4.98 20.09
N ILE A 76 -7.57 5.71 20.39
CA ILE A 76 -7.58 6.80 21.37
C ILE A 76 -7.58 8.13 20.61
N ILE A 77 -8.64 8.92 20.78
CA ILE A 77 -8.74 10.28 20.22
C ILE A 77 -8.44 11.28 21.33
N PRO A 78 -7.41 12.14 21.19
CA PRO A 78 -7.07 13.13 22.21
C PRO A 78 -8.23 14.09 22.51
N ALA A 79 -8.48 14.37 23.79
CA ALA A 79 -9.59 15.22 24.21
C ALA A 79 -9.49 16.68 23.72
N GLY A 80 -8.28 17.17 23.46
CA GLY A 80 -8.02 18.53 22.94
C GLY A 80 -7.93 18.64 21.42
N ALA A 81 -8.11 17.54 20.67
CA ALA A 81 -7.96 17.55 19.21
C ALA A 81 -9.29 17.78 18.48
N ASN A 82 -9.24 18.43 17.32
CA ASN A 82 -10.38 18.48 16.40
C ASN A 82 -10.63 17.07 15.83
N LYS A 83 -11.74 16.46 16.23
CA LYS A 83 -12.11 15.08 15.87
C LYS A 83 -12.21 14.87 14.35
N THR A 84 -12.75 15.85 13.63
CA THR A 84 -12.95 15.76 12.18
C THR A 84 -11.62 15.71 11.44
N VAL A 85 -10.71 16.64 11.76
CA VAL A 85 -9.40 16.69 11.10
C VAL A 85 -8.55 15.47 11.50
N PHE A 86 -8.61 15.05 12.77
CA PHE A 86 -7.83 13.91 13.26
C PHE A 86 -8.21 12.59 12.57
N LEU A 87 -9.48 12.40 12.23
CA LEU A 87 -9.94 11.19 11.54
C LEU A 87 -9.73 11.23 10.02
N ILE A 88 -9.92 12.41 9.39
CA ILE A 88 -9.81 12.54 7.93
C ILE A 88 -8.34 12.56 7.48
N ALA A 89 -7.45 13.17 8.25
CA ALA A 89 -6.04 13.29 7.89
C ALA A 89 -5.37 11.95 7.50
N PRO A 90 -5.44 10.86 8.29
CA PRO A 90 -4.81 9.59 7.92
C PRO A 90 -5.44 8.97 6.67
N ILE A 91 -6.77 9.10 6.49
CA ILE A 91 -7.48 8.61 5.31
C ILE A 91 -6.97 9.34 4.07
N LEU A 92 -6.90 10.67 4.13
CA LEU A 92 -6.45 11.50 3.03
C LEU A 92 -5.02 11.14 2.62
N THR A 93 -4.09 11.03 3.59
CA THR A 93 -2.69 10.67 3.28
C THR A 93 -2.56 9.30 2.66
N LEU A 94 -3.36 8.32 3.09
CA LEU A 94 -3.37 6.97 2.54
C LEU A 94 -3.90 6.97 1.10
N THR A 95 -5.02 7.66 0.85
CA THR A 95 -5.63 7.75 -0.48
C THR A 95 -4.69 8.42 -1.48
N LEU A 96 -4.05 9.53 -1.09
CA LEU A 96 -3.09 10.23 -1.95
C LEU A 96 -1.86 9.37 -2.27
N ALA A 97 -1.34 8.63 -1.27
CA ALA A 97 -0.20 7.75 -1.48
C ALA A 97 -0.49 6.62 -2.49
N PHE A 98 -1.68 6.02 -2.44
CA PHE A 98 -2.09 5.02 -3.44
C PHE A 98 -2.45 5.63 -4.79
N ALA A 99 -3.04 6.84 -4.80
CA ALA A 99 -3.37 7.54 -6.04
C ALA A 99 -2.11 7.85 -6.86
N ALA A 100 -1.01 8.23 -6.22
CA ALA A 100 0.27 8.49 -6.91
C ALA A 100 0.77 7.29 -7.75
N TRP A 101 0.50 6.06 -7.32
CA TRP A 101 0.88 4.86 -8.07
C TRP A 101 0.09 4.67 -9.38
N ALA A 102 -1.02 5.37 -9.59
CA ALA A 102 -1.84 5.24 -10.79
C ALA A 102 -1.11 5.68 -12.07
N ALA A 103 -0.17 6.63 -11.95
CA ALA A 103 0.58 7.20 -13.06
C ALA A 103 1.90 6.45 -13.37
N ILE A 104 2.35 5.56 -12.50
CA ILE A 104 3.65 4.89 -12.65
C ILE A 104 3.45 3.59 -13.46
N PRO A 105 4.14 3.42 -14.61
CA PRO A 105 4.06 2.20 -15.39
C PRO A 105 4.84 1.06 -14.70
N VAL A 106 4.19 -0.10 -14.54
CA VAL A 106 4.77 -1.28 -13.84
C VAL A 106 5.41 -2.25 -14.83
N ALA A 107 4.85 -2.37 -16.03
CA ALA A 107 5.38 -3.17 -17.13
C ALA A 107 5.01 -2.54 -18.48
N PRO A 108 5.65 -2.95 -19.60
CA PRO A 108 5.30 -2.47 -20.93
C PRO A 108 3.80 -2.70 -21.23
N GLY A 109 3.06 -1.62 -21.50
CA GLY A 109 1.61 -1.67 -21.72
C GLY A 109 0.75 -1.87 -20.46
N TRP A 110 1.37 -1.96 -19.27
CA TRP A 110 0.67 -2.09 -18.00
C TRP A 110 0.85 -0.82 -17.15
N VAL A 111 -0.05 0.12 -17.42
CA VAL A 111 -0.26 1.34 -16.65
C VAL A 111 -1.73 1.40 -16.22
N ILE A 112 -1.98 1.80 -14.97
CA ILE A 112 -3.34 1.88 -14.41
C ILE A 112 -4.10 3.03 -15.09
N SER A 113 -3.48 4.20 -15.18
CA SER A 113 -4.00 5.34 -15.93
C SER A 113 -2.90 5.94 -16.80
N ASP A 114 -3.08 5.87 -18.11
CA ASP A 114 -2.19 6.56 -19.06
C ASP A 114 -2.59 8.04 -19.10
N ILE A 115 -1.86 8.86 -18.34
CA ILE A 115 -2.11 10.29 -18.19
C ILE A 115 -1.04 11.02 -19.00
N ASN A 116 -1.46 11.78 -20.03
CA ASN A 116 -0.57 12.59 -20.86
C ASN A 116 0.33 13.54 -20.05
N VAL A 117 -0.12 13.94 -18.86
CA VAL A 117 0.59 14.88 -17.97
C VAL A 117 0.89 14.24 -16.60
N GLY A 118 1.42 13.01 -16.61
CA GLY A 118 1.69 12.23 -15.39
C GLY A 118 2.61 12.91 -14.37
N ILE A 119 3.58 13.72 -14.80
CA ILE A 119 4.46 14.45 -13.88
C ILE A 119 3.68 15.51 -13.07
N LEU A 120 2.80 16.27 -13.71
CA LEU A 120 1.96 17.25 -13.00
C LEU A 120 1.00 16.56 -12.02
N TYR A 121 0.48 15.38 -12.39
CA TYR A 121 -0.37 14.59 -11.51
C TYR A 121 0.33 14.16 -10.21
N LEU A 122 1.63 13.84 -10.28
CA LEU A 122 2.40 13.46 -9.08
C LEU A 122 2.76 14.65 -8.18
N PHE A 123 2.83 15.86 -8.73
CA PHE A 123 3.18 17.07 -7.98
C PHE A 123 1.97 17.82 -7.42
N ALA A 124 0.79 17.65 -8.00
CA ALA A 124 -0.46 18.29 -7.59
C ALA A 124 -1.04 17.66 -6.32
#